data_AF-A0AAD6T477-F1
#
_entry.id   AF-A0AAD6T477-F1
#
_cell.length_a   1.000
_cell.length_b   1.000
_cell.length_c   1.000
_cell.angle_alpha   90.00
_cell.angle_beta   90.00
_cell.angle_gamma   90.00
#
_symmetry.space_group_name_H-M   'P 1'
#
loop_
_entity.id
_entity.type
_entity.pdbx_description
1 polymer ?
#
loop_
_entity_poly.entity_id
_entity_poly.type
_entity_poly.pdbx_seq_one_letter_code
_entity_poly.pdbx_strand_id
1 'polypeptide(L)'
;MRKRRVLRLVLVPILGSLFFFFPFTPKLSLHIDTALDDVLSMYLKDLPTSASGRKVCDSLADSKVSKSARDFRVSGSEKYTSHVAEACASLRTKKILLVGPETTYYLHSLWLNALETHEHRIHECPGPEFCNFHHICLPANYTTPQDRYKFAPKDAELVNSALLRYVLSTSLYASKDKNDVRYTELVVDPLTGIRLKNAFWLLHARKADVILLNRGPIPAPAWTFAGHITRGNWTFARELPRHLGEGDSLGTEIINAAFHATVTRFIPEVLESVRAIHKDSWIRHKTLAWHPSWFFEADFQNFLSTRKVVDPWALYYSAQVHMQNYLLRALLPHHGVHFL
;
A
#
# COMPACT_ATOMS: atom_id res chain seq x y z
N MET A 1 15.66 -0.17 18.03
CA MET A 1 16.18 0.64 16.90
C MET A 1 16.56 -0.15 15.65
N ARG A 2 17.20 -1.34 15.72
CA ARG A 2 17.64 -2.11 14.52
C ARG A 2 16.53 -2.48 13.51
N LYS A 3 15.33 -2.87 13.96
CA LYS A 3 14.20 -3.24 13.06
C LYS A 3 13.75 -2.11 12.11
N ARG A 4 13.83 -0.85 12.53
CA ARG A 4 13.38 0.31 11.72
C ARG A 4 14.35 0.67 10.58
N ARG A 5 15.65 0.37 10.73
CA ARG A 5 16.64 0.69 9.69
C ARG A 5 16.48 -0.19 8.44
N VAL A 6 16.18 -1.48 8.62
CA VAL A 6 16.03 -2.44 7.52
C VAL A 6 14.93 -2.03 6.54
N LEU A 7 13.75 -1.67 7.04
CA LEU A 7 12.62 -1.29 6.20
C LEU A 7 12.84 0.02 5.42
N ARG A 8 13.48 1.03 6.04
CA ARG A 8 13.80 2.29 5.37
C ARG A 8 14.90 2.13 4.31
N LEU A 9 15.93 1.33 4.57
CA LEU A 9 17.05 1.13 3.63
C LEU A 9 16.64 0.39 2.36
N VAL A 10 15.66 -0.52 2.44
CA VAL A 10 15.23 -1.34 1.30
C VAL A 10 14.24 -0.59 0.40
N LEU A 11 13.31 0.17 0.99
CA LEU A 11 12.17 0.70 0.23
C LEU A 11 12.38 2.14 -0.23
N VAL A 12 13.11 2.98 0.52
CA VAL A 12 13.31 4.39 0.15
C VAL A 12 14.08 4.57 -1.17
N PRO A 13 15.14 3.80 -1.49
CA PRO A 13 15.88 3.98 -2.75
C PRO A 13 15.07 3.56 -3.98
N ILE A 14 14.22 2.53 -3.85
CA ILE A 14 13.37 2.03 -4.94
C ILE A 14 12.19 2.98 -5.17
N LEU A 15 11.71 3.62 -4.11
CA LEU A 15 10.52 4.46 -4.12
C LEU A 15 10.81 5.96 -4.35
N GLY A 16 12.03 6.43 -4.08
CA GLY A 16 12.36 7.85 -3.82
C GLY A 16 11.94 8.90 -4.86
N SER A 17 11.68 8.51 -6.12
CA SER A 17 11.37 9.45 -7.20
C SER A 17 9.87 9.63 -7.50
N LEU A 18 9.00 8.76 -6.97
CA LEU A 18 7.59 8.66 -7.42
C LEU A 18 6.54 9.23 -6.44
N PHE A 19 6.93 9.73 -5.27
CA PHE A 19 5.97 10.01 -4.17
C PHE A 19 5.58 11.47 -3.93
N PHE A 20 6.09 12.44 -4.70
CA PHE A 20 6.02 13.85 -4.27
C PHE A 20 5.16 14.80 -5.13
N PHE A 21 4.42 14.29 -6.12
CA PHE A 21 3.44 15.12 -6.81
C PHE A 21 2.10 15.07 -6.08
N PHE A 22 1.83 16.13 -5.33
CA PHE A 22 0.53 16.39 -4.74
C PHE A 22 -0.41 16.92 -5.82
N PRO A 23 -1.54 16.25 -6.10
CA PRO A 23 -2.45 16.67 -7.17
C PRO A 23 -3.32 17.88 -6.81
N PHE A 24 -3.40 18.29 -5.54
CA PHE A 24 -4.35 19.31 -5.08
C PHE A 24 -3.74 20.71 -4.97
N THR A 25 -4.58 21.75 -5.15
CA THR A 25 -4.20 23.10 -4.73
C THR A 25 -3.90 23.12 -3.23
N PRO A 26 -3.00 23.99 -2.76
CA PRO A 26 -2.76 24.15 -1.32
C PRO A 26 -4.04 24.42 -0.52
N LYS A 27 -4.97 25.21 -1.07
CA LYS A 27 -6.26 25.52 -0.42
C LYS A 27 -7.16 24.29 -0.30
N LEU A 28 -7.29 23.49 -1.35
CA LEU A 28 -8.10 22.28 -1.33
C LEU A 28 -7.48 21.20 -0.42
N SER A 29 -6.15 21.04 -0.46
CA SER A 29 -5.43 20.14 0.45
C SER A 29 -5.71 20.51 1.90
N LEU A 30 -5.60 21.79 2.27
CA LEU A 30 -5.84 22.26 3.63
C LEU A 30 -7.26 21.94 4.13
N HIS A 31 -8.28 22.12 3.29
CA HIS A 31 -9.66 21.77 3.67
C HIS A 31 -9.84 20.26 3.85
N ILE A 32 -9.27 19.44 2.95
CA ILE A 32 -9.31 17.99 3.10
C ILE A 32 -8.59 17.58 4.39
N ASP A 33 -7.38 18.08 4.63
CA ASP A 33 -6.57 17.74 5.79
C ASP A 33 -7.28 18.12 7.10
N THR A 34 -7.95 19.28 7.15
CA THR A 34 -8.77 19.69 8.31
C THR A 34 -9.91 18.70 8.58
N ALA A 35 -10.63 18.28 7.54
CA ALA A 35 -11.70 17.28 7.69
C ALA A 35 -11.15 15.90 8.10
N LEU A 36 -9.94 15.54 7.65
CA LEU A 36 -9.26 14.32 8.06
C LEU A 36 -8.81 14.35 9.52
N ASP A 37 -8.41 15.51 10.04
CA ASP A 37 -8.06 15.69 11.45
C ASP A 37 -9.27 15.43 12.36
N ASP A 38 -10.47 15.88 11.98
CA ASP A 38 -11.71 15.59 12.70
C ASP A 38 -11.99 14.08 12.75
N VAL A 39 -11.89 13.40 11.60
CA VAL A 39 -12.05 11.94 11.50
C VAL A 39 -11.00 11.22 12.34
N LEU A 40 -9.74 11.65 12.26
CA LEU A 40 -8.65 11.09 13.04
C LEU A 40 -8.93 11.22 14.54
N SER A 41 -9.43 12.39 14.97
CA SER A 41 -9.80 12.61 16.37
C SER A 41 -10.87 11.63 16.85
N MET A 42 -11.84 11.27 16.00
CA MET A 42 -12.86 10.27 16.32
C MET A 42 -12.24 8.88 16.53
N TYR A 43 -11.43 8.42 15.58
CA TYR A 43 -10.80 7.09 15.69
C TYR A 43 -9.80 6.98 16.85
N LEU A 44 -9.03 8.05 17.11
CA LEU A 44 -8.04 8.05 18.18
C LEU A 44 -8.67 8.10 19.58
N LYS A 45 -9.87 8.68 19.74
CA LYS A 45 -10.61 8.69 21.01
C LYS A 45 -11.01 7.27 21.47
N ASP A 46 -11.30 6.38 20.51
CA ASP A 46 -11.72 5.01 20.79
C ASP A 46 -10.55 4.05 21.05
N LEU A 47 -9.30 4.50 20.83
CA LEU A 47 -8.15 3.65 21.09
C LEU A 47 -7.92 3.51 22.61
N PRO A 48 -7.74 2.28 23.11
CA PRO A 48 -7.43 2.08 24.52
C PRO A 48 -6.14 2.84 24.85
N THR A 49 -6.19 3.66 25.91
CA THR A 49 -5.09 4.45 26.45
C THR A 49 -4.01 3.56 27.10
N SER A 50 -3.50 2.59 26.35
CA SER A 50 -2.34 1.82 26.78
C SER A 50 -1.11 2.73 26.80
N ALA A 51 -0.51 2.89 27.98
CA ALA A 51 0.63 3.76 28.24
C ALA A 51 1.87 3.45 27.35
N SER A 52 1.92 2.31 26.64
CA SER A 52 3.02 1.98 25.73
C SER A 52 2.96 2.68 24.37
N GLY A 53 1.82 3.24 23.97
CA GLY A 53 1.63 3.86 22.64
C GLY A 53 2.11 5.31 22.53
N ARG A 54 2.07 6.08 23.64
CA ARG A 54 2.32 7.53 23.62
C ARG A 54 3.72 7.92 23.12
N LYS A 55 4.75 7.11 23.45
CA LYS A 55 6.15 7.40 23.06
C LYS A 55 6.42 7.32 21.55
N VAL A 56 5.49 6.77 20.74
CA VAL A 56 5.71 6.63 19.29
C VAL A 56 5.27 7.89 18.53
N CYS A 57 4.21 8.56 18.96
CA CYS A 57 3.62 9.70 18.25
C CYS A 57 4.46 10.98 18.38
N ASP A 58 5.07 11.23 19.53
CA ASP A 58 5.92 12.41 19.75
C ASP A 58 7.14 12.43 18.80
N SER A 59 7.60 11.26 18.34
CA SER A 59 8.71 11.16 17.38
C SER A 59 8.33 11.38 15.91
N LEU A 60 7.04 11.41 15.58
CA LEU A 60 6.53 11.59 14.21
C LEU A 60 6.22 13.07 13.90
N ALA A 61 5.77 13.84 14.90
CA ALA A 61 5.52 15.28 14.78
C ALA A 61 6.82 16.09 14.49
N ASP A 62 7.96 15.63 15.00
CA ASP A 62 9.26 16.28 14.78
C ASP A 62 9.97 15.87 13.48
N SER A 63 9.42 14.92 12.72
CA SER A 63 9.93 14.64 11.38
C SER A 63 9.41 15.69 10.38
N LYS A 64 10.03 16.87 10.37
CA LYS A 64 10.06 17.71 9.17
C LYS A 64 10.61 16.83 8.05
N VAL A 65 9.72 16.30 7.22
CA VAL A 65 10.06 15.54 6.02
C VAL A 65 10.97 16.45 5.20
N SER A 66 12.25 16.11 5.20
CA SER A 66 13.28 16.87 4.52
C SER A 66 12.87 17.06 3.06
N LYS A 67 12.82 18.32 2.60
CA LYS A 67 12.59 18.69 1.19
C LYS A 67 13.67 18.16 0.22
N SER A 68 14.62 17.36 0.70
CA SER A 68 15.76 16.80 -0.03
C SER A 68 15.42 15.69 -1.04
N ALA A 69 14.16 15.25 -1.15
CA ALA A 69 13.79 14.22 -2.13
C ALA A 69 13.68 14.72 -3.59
N ARG A 70 13.78 16.04 -3.83
CA ARG A 70 13.66 16.63 -5.18
C ARG A 70 14.95 16.59 -6.03
N ASP A 71 16.10 16.23 -5.44
CA ASP A 71 17.40 16.20 -6.14
C ASP A 71 17.93 14.78 -6.41
N PHE A 72 17.08 13.75 -6.40
CA PHE A 72 17.49 12.41 -6.85
C PHE A 72 17.55 12.34 -8.40
N ARG A 73 18.42 13.14 -9.01
CA ARG A 73 18.92 12.85 -10.36
C ARG A 73 19.87 11.67 -10.23
N VAL A 74 19.52 10.55 -10.85
CA VAL A 74 20.31 9.31 -10.88
C VAL A 74 21.65 9.59 -11.58
N SER A 75 22.63 10.03 -10.80
CA SER A 75 24.03 10.10 -11.17
C SER A 75 24.70 8.83 -10.67
N GLY A 76 24.96 7.90 -11.60
CA GLY A 76 25.85 6.75 -11.43
C GLY A 76 25.16 5.42 -11.11
N SER A 77 25.32 4.44 -12.00
CA SER A 77 24.97 3.03 -11.78
C SER A 77 25.64 2.44 -10.52
N GLU A 78 26.79 2.98 -10.12
CA GLU A 78 27.57 2.51 -8.96
C GLU A 78 26.90 2.79 -7.60
N LYS A 79 26.13 3.88 -7.45
CA LYS A 79 25.41 4.15 -6.18
C LYS A 79 24.21 3.22 -6.01
N TYR A 80 23.58 2.85 -7.11
CA TYR A 80 22.42 1.96 -7.10
C TYR A 80 22.78 0.54 -6.64
N THR A 81 23.89 -0.01 -7.13
CA THR A 81 24.37 -1.35 -6.75
C THR A 81 24.72 -1.45 -5.26
N SER A 82 25.26 -0.38 -4.67
CA SER A 82 25.57 -0.31 -3.24
C SER A 82 24.31 -0.43 -2.36
N HIS A 83 23.22 0.27 -2.70
CA HIS A 83 21.97 0.19 -1.93
C HIS A 83 21.30 -1.18 -1.98
N VAL A 84 21.34 -1.85 -3.14
CA VAL A 84 20.79 -3.21 -3.28
C VAL A 84 21.60 -4.21 -2.44
N ALA A 85 22.93 -4.08 -2.40
CA ALA A 85 23.77 -4.93 -1.56
C ALA A 85 23.49 -4.75 -0.05
N GLU A 86 23.32 -3.50 0.41
CA GLU A 86 22.94 -3.19 1.80
C GLU A 86 21.54 -3.72 2.15
N ALA A 87 20.59 -3.58 1.23
CA ALA A 87 19.26 -4.15 1.34
C ALA A 87 19.36 -5.67 1.51
N CYS A 88 20.10 -6.36 0.64
CA CYS A 88 20.28 -7.80 0.73
C CYS A 88 20.96 -8.26 2.02
N ALA A 89 21.99 -7.54 2.49
CA ALA A 89 22.62 -7.81 3.78
C ALA A 89 21.60 -7.72 4.93
N SER A 90 20.68 -6.76 4.87
CA SER A 90 19.64 -6.54 5.88
C SER A 90 18.50 -7.57 5.83
N LEU A 91 18.29 -8.20 4.67
CA LEU A 91 17.21 -9.17 4.44
C LEU A 91 17.65 -10.62 4.61
N ARG A 92 18.93 -10.89 4.88
CA ARG A 92 19.43 -12.25 5.11
C ARG A 92 18.57 -13.00 6.13
N THR A 93 18.27 -14.26 5.85
CA THR A 93 17.41 -15.17 6.62
C THR A 93 15.95 -14.77 6.71
N LYS A 94 15.51 -13.71 6.00
CA LYS A 94 14.13 -13.21 6.12
C LYS A 94 13.22 -13.80 5.07
N LYS A 95 11.98 -14.07 5.51
CA LYS A 95 10.84 -14.33 4.65
C LYS A 95 9.95 -13.09 4.63
N ILE A 96 9.82 -12.50 3.46
CA ILE A 96 9.06 -11.28 3.20
C ILE A 96 7.79 -11.68 2.48
N LEU A 97 6.66 -11.22 2.99
CA LEU A 97 5.36 -11.38 2.35
C LEU A 97 4.81 -10.01 1.98
N LEU A 98 4.52 -9.82 0.71
CA LEU A 98 3.78 -8.70 0.17
C LEU A 98 2.31 -9.10 0.05
N VAL A 99 1.41 -8.33 0.66
CA VAL A 99 -0.03 -8.56 0.59
C VAL A 99 -0.72 -7.28 0.17
N GLY A 100 -1.46 -7.34 -0.93
CA GLY A 100 -2.22 -6.19 -1.40
C GLY A 100 -2.76 -6.38 -2.82
N PRO A 101 -3.28 -5.31 -3.44
CA PRO A 101 -3.78 -5.33 -4.81
C PRO A 101 -2.65 -5.39 -5.85
N GLU A 102 -3.01 -5.31 -7.12
CA GLU A 102 -2.10 -5.29 -8.27
C GLU A 102 -1.01 -4.21 -8.18
N THR A 103 -1.26 -3.08 -7.52
CA THR A 103 -0.22 -2.07 -7.27
C THR A 103 0.88 -2.55 -6.33
N THR A 104 0.57 -3.48 -5.42
CA THR A 104 1.56 -4.18 -4.60
C THR A 104 2.32 -5.22 -5.41
N TYR A 105 1.66 -5.85 -6.40
CA TYR A 105 2.37 -6.68 -7.38
C TYR A 105 3.33 -5.86 -8.26
N TYR A 106 2.97 -4.63 -8.61
CA TYR A 106 3.89 -3.74 -9.30
C TYR A 106 5.15 -3.44 -8.47
N LEU A 107 4.99 -3.15 -7.17
CA LEU A 107 6.12 -3.03 -6.24
C LEU A 107 6.96 -4.30 -6.17
N HIS A 108 6.31 -5.48 -6.13
CA HIS A 108 6.99 -6.77 -6.20
C HIS A 108 7.88 -6.88 -7.44
N SER A 109 7.34 -6.57 -8.62
CA SER A 109 8.09 -6.63 -9.88
C SER A 109 9.25 -5.62 -9.94
N LEU A 110 9.05 -4.40 -9.44
CA LEU A 110 10.13 -3.41 -9.32
C LEU A 110 11.27 -3.93 -8.44
N TRP A 111 10.93 -4.60 -7.34
CA TRP A 111 11.92 -5.16 -6.43
C TRP A 111 12.69 -6.32 -7.07
N LEU A 112 12.01 -7.21 -7.78
CA LEU A 112 12.66 -8.29 -8.52
C LEU A 112 13.60 -7.75 -9.60
N ASN A 113 13.14 -6.78 -10.40
CA ASN A 113 13.95 -6.14 -11.44
C ASN A 113 15.20 -5.44 -10.86
N ALA A 114 15.06 -4.79 -9.70
CA ALA A 114 16.20 -4.20 -8.99
C ALA A 114 17.25 -5.24 -8.57
N LEU A 115 16.83 -6.47 -8.28
CA LEU A 115 17.70 -7.57 -7.87
C LEU A 115 18.34 -8.30 -9.06
N GLU A 116 17.73 -8.30 -10.25
CA GLU A 116 18.28 -8.99 -11.43
C GLU A 116 19.71 -8.54 -11.77
N THR A 117 19.96 -7.23 -11.70
CA THR A 117 21.28 -6.66 -11.94
C THR A 117 22.28 -7.05 -10.84
N HIS A 118 21.83 -7.19 -9.60
CA HIS A 118 22.69 -7.55 -8.47
C HIS A 118 23.04 -9.04 -8.46
N GLU A 119 22.06 -9.89 -8.74
CA GLU A 119 22.18 -11.35 -8.70
C GLU A 119 22.62 -11.97 -10.02
N HIS A 120 22.69 -11.17 -11.10
CA HIS A 120 23.03 -11.62 -12.45
C HIS A 120 22.12 -12.75 -12.95
N ARG A 121 20.84 -12.68 -12.63
CA ARG A 121 19.84 -13.66 -13.03
C ARG A 121 18.47 -13.03 -13.17
N ILE A 122 17.60 -13.66 -13.95
CA ILE A 122 16.24 -13.22 -14.18
C ILE A 122 15.32 -13.75 -13.07
N HIS A 123 14.40 -12.92 -12.62
CA HIS A 123 13.39 -13.28 -11.63
C HIS A 123 12.00 -13.35 -12.28
N GLU A 124 11.76 -14.40 -13.08
CA GLU A 124 10.47 -14.58 -13.73
C GLU A 124 9.35 -14.84 -12.71
N CYS A 125 8.25 -14.10 -12.85
CA CYS A 125 7.04 -14.27 -12.05
C CYS A 125 5.85 -14.49 -12.99
N PRO A 126 5.07 -15.57 -12.83
CA PRO A 126 3.98 -15.93 -13.76
C PRO A 126 2.79 -14.96 -13.70
N GLY A 127 2.73 -14.08 -12.71
CA GLY A 127 1.66 -13.10 -12.57
C GLY A 127 1.18 -12.93 -11.12
N PRO A 128 0.30 -11.95 -10.86
CA PRO A 128 -0.22 -11.67 -9.52
C PRO A 128 -1.04 -12.82 -8.94
N GLU A 129 -1.73 -13.60 -9.78
CA GLU A 129 -2.57 -14.72 -9.32
C GLU A 129 -1.78 -16.01 -9.08
N PHE A 130 -0.56 -16.10 -9.62
CA PHE A 130 0.23 -17.33 -9.67
C PHE A 130 1.61 -17.20 -9.01
N CYS A 131 1.90 -16.07 -8.36
CA CYS A 131 3.17 -15.85 -7.66
C CYS A 131 3.28 -16.80 -6.46
N ASN A 132 4.26 -17.71 -6.48
CA ASN A 132 4.51 -18.63 -5.38
C ASN A 132 5.53 -18.06 -4.39
N PHE A 133 6.78 -17.90 -4.83
CA PHE A 133 7.88 -17.31 -4.09
C PHE A 133 9.09 -17.03 -5.00
N HIS A 134 9.96 -16.14 -4.55
CA HIS A 134 11.26 -15.84 -5.16
C HIS A 134 12.34 -15.95 -4.09
N HIS A 135 13.32 -16.81 -4.31
CA HIS A 135 14.48 -16.95 -3.43
C HIS A 135 15.48 -15.85 -3.78
N ILE A 136 15.44 -14.69 -3.13
CA ILE A 136 16.21 -13.49 -3.50
C ILE A 136 17.50 -13.35 -2.68
N CYS A 137 18.31 -12.36 -3.03
CA CYS A 137 19.61 -12.03 -2.44
C CYS A 137 20.59 -13.21 -2.45
N LEU A 138 20.58 -13.98 -3.53
CA LEU A 138 21.51 -15.09 -3.72
C LEU A 138 22.90 -14.56 -4.10
N PRO A 139 23.99 -15.24 -3.68
CA PRO A 139 25.33 -14.95 -4.19
C PRO A 139 25.39 -15.16 -5.71
N ALA A 140 26.20 -14.36 -6.41
CA ALA A 140 26.33 -14.45 -7.88
C ALA A 140 26.75 -15.85 -8.39
N ASN A 141 27.49 -16.61 -7.59
CA ASN A 141 27.94 -17.97 -7.95
C ASN A 141 26.93 -19.07 -7.60
N TYR A 142 25.70 -18.71 -7.24
CA TYR A 142 24.70 -19.68 -6.82
C TYR A 142 24.00 -20.32 -8.01
N THR A 143 24.31 -21.58 -8.30
CA THR A 143 23.56 -22.37 -9.27
C THR A 143 22.27 -22.88 -8.64
N THR A 144 21.13 -22.27 -9.00
CA THR A 144 19.82 -22.78 -8.59
C THR A 144 19.51 -24.10 -9.33
N PRO A 145 19.28 -25.21 -8.60
CA PRO A 145 18.72 -26.42 -9.21
C PRO A 145 17.37 -26.11 -9.86
N GLN A 146 17.14 -26.60 -11.07
CA GLN A 146 15.93 -26.32 -11.87
C GLN A 146 14.62 -26.69 -11.15
N ASP A 147 14.62 -27.65 -10.22
CA ASP A 147 13.41 -28.07 -9.47
C ASP A 147 13.00 -27.13 -8.32
N ARG A 148 13.79 -26.09 -8.01
CA ARG A 148 13.53 -25.24 -6.84
C ARG A 148 12.30 -24.35 -6.92
N TYR A 149 11.62 -24.30 -8.06
CA TYR A 149 10.37 -23.55 -8.19
C TYR A 149 9.17 -24.27 -7.55
N LYS A 150 9.27 -25.56 -7.24
CA LYS A 150 8.16 -26.36 -6.68
C LYS A 150 8.04 -26.24 -5.16
N PHE A 151 9.16 -26.13 -4.45
CA PHE A 151 9.19 -26.13 -2.98
C PHE A 151 9.98 -24.96 -2.46
N ALA A 152 9.40 -24.24 -1.50
CA ALA A 152 10.08 -23.13 -0.87
C ALA A 152 11.30 -23.60 -0.06
N PRO A 153 12.42 -22.85 -0.09
CA PRO A 153 13.61 -23.17 0.71
C PRO A 153 13.28 -23.27 2.20
N LYS A 154 13.97 -24.19 2.89
CA LYS A 154 13.95 -24.30 4.36
C LYS A 154 14.78 -23.16 4.98
N ASP A 155 14.59 -22.92 6.27
CA ASP A 155 15.27 -21.83 6.99
C ASP A 155 16.80 -21.96 6.94
N ALA A 156 17.31 -23.19 6.99
CA ALA A 156 18.74 -23.48 6.86
C ALA A 156 19.33 -23.11 5.49
N GLU A 157 18.50 -22.98 4.45
CA GLU A 157 18.92 -22.59 3.10
C GLU A 157 18.90 -21.06 2.91
N LEU A 158 18.30 -20.32 3.85
CA LEU A 158 18.18 -18.86 3.80
C LEU A 158 19.33 -18.12 4.51
N VAL A 159 20.40 -18.81 4.92
CA VAL A 159 21.51 -18.23 5.73
C VAL A 159 22.08 -16.95 5.11
N ASN A 160 22.28 -16.93 3.80
CA ASN A 160 22.86 -15.81 3.06
C ASN A 160 21.89 -15.20 2.02
N SER A 161 20.59 -15.43 2.18
CA SER A 161 19.58 -15.06 1.18
C SER A 161 18.25 -14.75 1.87
N ALA A 162 17.23 -14.44 1.08
CA ALA A 162 15.90 -14.14 1.60
C ALA A 162 14.83 -14.77 0.70
N LEU A 163 13.60 -14.81 1.19
CA LEU A 163 12.46 -15.31 0.44
C LEU A 163 11.46 -14.18 0.28
N LEU A 164 11.09 -13.84 -0.96
CA LEU A 164 10.03 -12.89 -1.27
C LEU A 164 8.79 -13.63 -1.75
N ARG A 165 7.61 -13.21 -1.31
CA ARG A 165 6.32 -13.73 -1.77
C ARG A 165 5.36 -12.59 -1.98
N TYR A 166 4.47 -12.76 -2.94
CA TYR A 166 3.32 -11.87 -3.14
C TYR A 166 2.03 -12.68 -3.02
N VAL A 167 1.01 -12.09 -2.40
CA VAL A 167 -0.34 -12.64 -2.36
C VAL A 167 -1.34 -11.54 -2.68
N LEU A 168 -2.17 -11.77 -3.71
CA LEU A 168 -3.21 -10.85 -4.13
C LEU A 168 -4.32 -10.75 -3.07
N SER A 169 -4.58 -9.53 -2.60
CA SER A 169 -5.74 -9.21 -1.80
C SER A 169 -6.16 -7.76 -2.00
N THR A 170 -7.25 -7.55 -2.75
CA THR A 170 -7.79 -6.21 -3.03
C THR A 170 -8.26 -5.50 -1.75
N SER A 171 -8.86 -6.25 -0.82
CA SER A 171 -9.50 -5.68 0.37
C SER A 171 -8.72 -5.90 1.67
N LEU A 172 -7.60 -6.63 1.62
CA LEU A 172 -6.90 -7.19 2.80
C LEU A 172 -7.79 -8.04 3.70
N TYR A 173 -8.86 -8.66 3.17
CA TYR A 173 -9.76 -9.51 3.95
C TYR A 173 -8.99 -10.64 4.66
N ALA A 174 -9.22 -10.79 5.96
CA ALA A 174 -8.39 -11.58 6.88
C ALA A 174 -9.19 -12.61 7.68
N SER A 175 -10.06 -13.38 7.03
CA SER A 175 -10.76 -14.50 7.65
C SER A 175 -9.78 -15.62 8.01
N LYS A 176 -10.02 -16.30 9.13
CA LYS A 176 -9.23 -17.46 9.56
C LYS A 176 -9.60 -18.74 8.81
N ASP A 177 -10.79 -18.76 8.19
CA ASP A 177 -11.25 -19.89 7.41
C ASP A 177 -10.72 -19.78 5.98
N LYS A 178 -9.95 -20.79 5.57
CA LYS A 178 -9.41 -20.89 4.21
C LYS A 178 -10.48 -21.16 3.16
N ASN A 179 -11.64 -21.68 3.58
CA ASN A 179 -12.77 -22.03 2.73
C ASN A 179 -13.85 -20.93 2.73
N ASP A 180 -13.57 -19.76 3.32
CA ASP A 180 -14.45 -18.62 3.28
C ASP A 180 -14.76 -18.23 1.83
N VAL A 181 -16.03 -17.98 1.53
CA VAL A 181 -16.52 -17.64 0.19
C VAL A 181 -15.77 -16.48 -0.45
N ARG A 182 -15.22 -15.55 0.35
CA ARG A 182 -14.42 -14.42 -0.17
C ARG A 182 -13.04 -14.82 -0.70
N TYR A 183 -12.60 -16.06 -0.45
CA TYR A 183 -11.38 -16.63 -0.99
C TYR A 183 -11.63 -17.67 -2.09
N THR A 184 -12.77 -18.35 -2.05
CA THR A 184 -13.05 -19.49 -2.93
C THR A 184 -13.98 -19.14 -4.10
N GLU A 185 -14.74 -18.06 -4.00
CA GLU A 185 -15.76 -17.68 -4.99
C GLU A 185 -15.53 -16.27 -5.54
N LEU A 186 -16.15 -15.99 -6.68
CA LEU A 186 -16.16 -14.65 -7.28
C LEU A 186 -17.11 -13.75 -6.48
N VAL A 187 -16.54 -12.86 -5.67
CA VAL A 187 -17.31 -11.88 -4.88
C VAL A 187 -17.33 -10.54 -5.59
N VAL A 188 -18.52 -9.98 -5.76
CA VAL A 188 -18.72 -8.60 -6.23
C VAL A 188 -18.98 -7.72 -5.02
N ASP A 189 -18.22 -6.64 -4.86
CA ASP A 189 -18.48 -5.68 -3.80
C ASP A 189 -19.83 -4.99 -4.04
N PRO A 190 -20.79 -5.07 -3.11
CA PRO A 190 -22.14 -4.56 -3.34
C PRO A 190 -22.19 -3.04 -3.48
N LEU A 191 -21.21 -2.31 -2.92
CA LEU A 191 -21.15 -0.85 -2.97
C LEU A 191 -20.61 -0.35 -4.30
N THR A 192 -19.66 -1.06 -4.89
CA THR A 192 -19.00 -0.62 -6.13
C THR A 192 -19.45 -1.42 -7.35
N GLY A 193 -20.04 -2.60 -7.19
CA GLY A 193 -20.29 -3.51 -8.31
C GLY A 193 -18.99 -4.04 -8.95
N ILE A 194 -17.84 -3.83 -8.33
CA ILE A 194 -16.54 -4.28 -8.83
C ILE A 194 -16.19 -5.62 -8.18
N ARG A 195 -15.62 -6.53 -8.99
CA ARG A 195 -15.16 -7.84 -8.52
C ARG A 195 -13.97 -7.67 -7.57
N LEU A 196 -14.05 -8.29 -6.41
CA LEU A 196 -12.96 -8.37 -5.45
C LEU A 196 -12.17 -9.66 -5.66
N LYS A 197 -10.84 -9.56 -5.57
CA LYS A 197 -9.96 -10.73 -5.58
C LYS A 197 -9.21 -10.80 -4.26
N ASN A 198 -9.40 -11.87 -3.51
CA ASN A 198 -8.64 -12.12 -2.29
C ASN A 198 -8.17 -13.57 -2.25
N ALA A 199 -6.90 -13.78 -1.96
CA ALA A 199 -6.36 -15.08 -1.61
C ALA A 199 -6.21 -15.21 -0.09
N PHE A 200 -6.18 -16.45 0.41
CA PHE A 200 -6.00 -16.75 1.84
C PHE A 200 -4.55 -16.48 2.30
N TRP A 201 -4.24 -15.20 2.54
CA TRP A 201 -2.87 -14.75 2.80
C TRP A 201 -2.40 -14.97 4.25
N LEU A 202 -3.30 -15.17 5.22
CA LEU A 202 -2.92 -15.39 6.64
C LEU A 202 -2.01 -16.62 6.81
N LEU A 203 -2.23 -17.70 6.05
CA LEU A 203 -1.35 -18.87 6.10
C LEU A 203 0.10 -18.52 5.71
N HIS A 204 0.27 -17.67 4.70
CA HIS A 204 1.58 -17.21 4.27
C HIS A 204 2.18 -16.24 5.30
N ALA A 205 1.36 -15.38 5.90
CA ALA A 205 1.78 -14.42 6.92
C ALA A 205 2.36 -15.12 8.17
N ARG A 206 1.77 -16.23 8.62
CA ARG A 206 2.30 -17.04 9.74
C ARG A 206 3.73 -17.54 9.50
N LYS A 207 4.08 -17.77 8.23
CA LYS A 207 5.40 -18.25 7.79
C LYS A 207 6.39 -17.13 7.49
N ALA A 208 5.95 -15.88 7.42
CA ALA A 208 6.78 -14.73 7.12
C ALA A 208 7.45 -14.14 8.38
N ASP A 209 8.52 -13.37 8.20
CA ASP A 209 9.17 -12.56 9.23
C ASP A 209 8.78 -11.09 9.12
N VAL A 210 8.63 -10.64 7.87
CA VAL A 210 8.23 -9.29 7.49
C VAL A 210 6.99 -9.39 6.61
N ILE A 211 5.94 -8.66 6.98
CA ILE A 211 4.71 -8.60 6.22
C ILE A 211 4.52 -7.14 5.81
N LEU A 212 4.56 -6.91 4.50
CA LEU A 212 4.31 -5.62 3.91
C LEU A 212 2.89 -5.62 3.35
N LEU A 213 2.05 -4.77 3.93
CA LEU A 213 0.63 -4.66 3.63
C LEU A 213 0.37 -3.41 2.78
N ASN A 214 -0.61 -3.51 1.90
CA ASN A 214 -1.28 -2.37 1.32
C ASN A 214 -2.71 -2.73 0.94
N ARG A 215 -3.60 -1.77 1.08
CA ARG A 215 -4.93 -1.80 0.51
C ARG A 215 -5.02 -0.62 -0.45
N GLY A 216 -5.38 -0.89 -1.69
CA GLY A 216 -5.60 0.14 -2.68
C GLY A 216 -6.87 0.96 -2.39
N PRO A 217 -7.05 2.10 -3.05
CA PRO A 217 -8.30 2.83 -3.00
C PRO A 217 -9.53 1.98 -3.35
N ILE A 218 -10.67 2.32 -2.77
CA ILE A 218 -11.94 1.71 -3.16
C ILE A 218 -12.21 2.15 -4.60
N PRO A 219 -12.44 1.24 -5.56
CA PRO A 219 -12.70 1.64 -6.93
C PRO A 219 -13.98 2.47 -7.00
N ALA A 220 -14.08 3.35 -8.01
CA ALA A 220 -15.35 4.00 -8.28
C ALA A 220 -16.40 2.94 -8.64
N PRO A 221 -17.68 3.12 -8.27
CA PRO A 221 -18.70 2.16 -8.65
C PRO A 221 -18.76 1.92 -10.16
N ALA A 222 -18.97 0.68 -10.58
CA ALA A 222 -18.96 0.23 -11.97
C ALA A 222 -19.96 1.03 -12.83
N TRP A 223 -21.11 1.39 -12.27
CA TRP A 223 -22.11 2.21 -12.97
C TRP A 223 -21.68 3.66 -13.19
N THR A 224 -20.63 4.15 -12.51
CA THR A 224 -20.07 5.47 -12.82
C THR A 224 -19.46 5.51 -14.21
N PHE A 225 -18.98 4.36 -14.72
CA PHE A 225 -18.46 4.21 -16.08
C PHE A 225 -19.57 4.14 -17.15
N ALA A 226 -20.84 4.02 -16.75
CA ALA A 226 -21.96 4.09 -17.68
C ALA A 226 -22.25 5.54 -18.08
N GLY A 227 -22.54 5.77 -19.37
CA GLY A 227 -22.91 7.08 -19.91
C GLY A 227 -21.79 7.75 -20.71
N HIS A 228 -21.70 9.09 -20.64
CA HIS A 228 -20.70 9.85 -21.39
C HIS A 228 -19.28 9.47 -20.95
N ILE A 229 -18.49 8.95 -21.88
CA ILE A 229 -17.12 8.44 -21.70
C ILE A 229 -16.23 9.42 -20.91
N THR A 230 -16.44 10.72 -21.05
CA THR A 230 -15.58 11.76 -20.45
C THR A 230 -16.02 12.26 -19.08
N ARG A 231 -17.25 11.99 -18.64
CA ARG A 231 -17.78 12.48 -17.35
C ARG A 231 -18.26 11.37 -16.44
N GLY A 232 -18.74 10.25 -16.99
CA GLY A 232 -19.38 9.20 -16.22
C GLY A 232 -20.69 9.64 -15.54
N ASN A 233 -21.31 8.72 -14.83
CA ASN A 233 -22.49 8.95 -14.01
C ASN A 233 -22.13 9.04 -12.52
N TRP A 234 -22.04 10.26 -11.99
CA TRP A 234 -21.71 10.54 -10.58
C TRP A 234 -22.91 11.00 -9.75
N THR A 235 -24.14 10.73 -10.19
CA THR A 235 -25.34 11.20 -9.46
C THR A 235 -25.38 10.71 -8.02
N PHE A 236 -24.89 9.51 -7.74
CA PHE A 236 -24.82 8.96 -6.38
C PHE A 236 -23.98 9.84 -5.44
N ALA A 237 -22.96 10.55 -5.95
CA ALA A 237 -22.11 11.40 -5.13
C ALA A 237 -22.88 12.58 -4.53
N ARG A 238 -24.00 12.99 -5.15
CA ARG A 238 -24.88 14.06 -4.67
C ARG A 238 -25.73 13.65 -3.47
N GLU A 239 -25.98 12.35 -3.34
CA GLU A 239 -26.80 11.77 -2.27
C GLU A 239 -25.95 11.50 -1.02
N LEU A 240 -24.62 11.60 -1.13
CA LEU A 240 -23.72 11.38 -0.01
C LEU A 240 -23.63 12.62 0.91
N PRO A 241 -23.34 12.41 2.21
CA PRO A 241 -23.06 13.51 3.12
C PRO A 241 -21.91 14.39 2.63
N ARG A 242 -22.11 15.70 2.65
CA ARG A 242 -21.11 16.69 2.21
C ARG A 242 -20.14 17.02 3.34
N HIS A 243 -19.05 16.28 3.42
CA HIS A 243 -18.05 16.44 4.46
C HIS A 243 -17.13 17.66 4.26
N LEU A 244 -16.89 18.06 3.01
CA LEU A 244 -15.95 19.14 2.65
C LEU A 244 -16.64 20.47 2.30
N GLY A 245 -17.92 20.61 2.67
CA GLY A 245 -18.75 21.77 2.37
C GLY A 245 -19.56 21.67 1.08
N GLU A 246 -20.36 22.70 0.83
CA GLU A 246 -21.16 22.84 -0.39
C GLU A 246 -20.29 23.37 -1.53
N GLY A 247 -20.24 22.61 -2.63
CA GLY A 247 -19.65 23.09 -3.87
C GLY A 247 -20.42 22.52 -5.04
N ASP A 248 -20.82 23.39 -5.97
CA ASP A 248 -21.64 23.03 -7.13
C ASP A 248 -20.85 22.39 -8.27
N SER A 249 -19.57 22.07 -8.03
CA SER A 249 -18.71 21.46 -9.03
C SER A 249 -18.71 19.94 -8.91
N LEU A 250 -18.76 19.26 -10.06
CA LEU A 250 -18.59 17.80 -10.14
C LEU A 250 -17.30 17.34 -9.45
N GLY A 251 -16.22 18.11 -9.53
CA GLY A 251 -14.97 17.79 -8.83
C GLY A 251 -15.14 17.76 -7.31
N THR A 252 -15.89 18.71 -6.75
CA THR A 252 -16.21 18.72 -5.31
C THR A 252 -17.08 17.52 -4.92
N GLU A 253 -18.07 17.16 -5.74
CA GLU A 253 -18.90 15.97 -5.54
C GLU A 253 -18.05 14.69 -5.52
N ILE A 254 -17.13 14.55 -6.47
CA ILE A 254 -16.22 13.39 -6.57
C ILE A 254 -15.29 13.30 -5.37
N ILE A 255 -14.70 14.41 -4.93
CA ILE A 255 -13.81 14.42 -3.76
C ILE A 255 -14.61 14.09 -2.48
N ASN A 256 -15.84 14.60 -2.34
CA ASN A 256 -16.72 14.22 -1.23
C ASN A 256 -17.05 12.71 -1.27
N ALA A 257 -17.32 12.14 -2.44
CA ALA A 257 -17.54 10.70 -2.57
C ALA A 257 -16.28 9.89 -2.20
N ALA A 258 -15.10 10.34 -2.62
CA ALA A 258 -13.82 9.73 -2.25
C ALA A 258 -13.57 9.77 -0.74
N PHE A 259 -13.87 10.90 -0.11
CA PHE A 259 -13.80 11.07 1.34
C PHE A 259 -14.77 10.11 2.04
N HIS A 260 -16.03 10.08 1.60
CA HIS A 260 -17.04 9.19 2.15
C HIS A 260 -16.60 7.73 2.10
N ALA A 261 -16.20 7.22 0.92
CA ALA A 261 -15.71 5.85 0.75
C ALA A 261 -14.47 5.55 1.62
N THR A 262 -13.58 6.54 1.80
CA THR A 262 -12.41 6.38 2.67
C THR A 262 -12.83 6.18 4.12
N VAL A 263 -13.73 7.02 4.64
CA VAL A 263 -14.10 7.03 6.05
C VAL A 263 -15.05 5.89 6.42
N THR A 264 -16.02 5.58 5.56
CA THR A 264 -17.08 4.61 5.88
C THR A 264 -16.74 3.18 5.49
N ARG A 265 -15.81 2.99 4.55
CA ARG A 265 -15.47 1.66 4.02
C ARG A 265 -13.99 1.31 4.20
N PHE A 266 -13.09 2.13 3.66
CA PHE A 266 -11.66 1.82 3.66
C PHE A 266 -11.07 1.71 5.08
N ILE A 267 -11.24 2.75 5.92
CA ILE A 267 -10.64 2.76 7.26
C ILE A 267 -11.19 1.63 8.15
N PRO A 268 -12.52 1.43 8.27
CA PRO A 268 -13.07 0.35 9.09
C PRO A 268 -12.53 -1.02 8.72
N GLU A 269 -12.45 -1.33 7.42
CA GLU A 269 -11.95 -2.62 6.98
C GLU A 269 -10.43 -2.78 7.18
N VAL A 270 -9.62 -1.74 6.97
CA VAL A 270 -8.19 -1.81 7.31
C VAL A 270 -8.00 -2.09 8.80
N LEU A 271 -8.76 -1.40 9.66
CA LEU A 271 -8.73 -1.64 11.10
C LEU A 271 -9.22 -3.05 11.47
N GLU A 272 -10.22 -3.58 10.76
CA GLU A 272 -10.66 -4.97 10.92
C GLU A 272 -9.55 -5.97 10.58
N SER A 273 -8.86 -5.81 9.45
CA SER A 273 -7.73 -6.65 9.06
C SER A 273 -6.59 -6.58 10.06
N VAL A 274 -6.27 -5.38 10.55
CA VAL A 274 -5.25 -5.18 11.59
C VAL A 274 -5.64 -5.84 12.91
N ARG A 275 -6.92 -5.75 13.32
CA ARG A 275 -7.45 -6.47 14.49
C ARG A 275 -7.36 -7.98 14.30
N ALA A 276 -7.66 -8.50 13.11
CA ALA A 276 -7.53 -9.92 12.80
C ALA A 276 -6.09 -10.40 12.93
N ILE A 277 -5.12 -9.61 12.45
CA ILE A 277 -3.68 -9.87 12.63
C ILE A 277 -3.31 -9.92 14.13
N HIS A 278 -3.76 -8.95 14.93
CA HIS A 278 -3.46 -8.91 16.37
C HIS A 278 -4.06 -10.08 17.15
N LYS A 279 -5.21 -10.59 16.69
CA LYS A 279 -5.87 -11.80 17.23
C LYS A 279 -5.20 -13.10 16.78
N ASP A 280 -4.26 -13.08 15.85
CA ASP A 280 -3.51 -14.26 15.42
C ASP A 280 -2.18 -14.34 16.19
N SER A 281 -2.03 -15.38 17.03
CA SER A 281 -0.89 -15.57 17.91
C SER A 281 0.45 -15.72 17.18
N TRP A 282 0.42 -16.19 15.93
CA TRP A 282 1.62 -16.40 15.12
C TRP A 282 2.06 -15.13 14.40
N ILE A 283 1.11 -14.23 14.09
CA ILE A 283 1.35 -13.04 13.27
C ILE A 283 1.61 -11.81 14.13
N ARG A 284 0.96 -11.68 15.30
CA ARG A 284 1.04 -10.48 16.16
C ARG A 284 2.45 -10.05 16.59
N HIS A 285 3.44 -10.94 16.51
CA HIS A 285 4.84 -10.67 16.87
C HIS A 285 5.76 -10.43 15.66
N LYS A 286 5.22 -10.51 14.44
CA LYS A 286 5.95 -10.29 13.19
C LYS A 286 6.19 -8.81 12.93
N THR A 287 7.11 -8.50 12.03
CA THR A 287 7.32 -7.11 11.61
C THR A 287 6.25 -6.74 10.58
N LEU A 288 5.35 -5.84 10.94
CA LEU A 288 4.31 -5.35 10.06
C LEU A 288 4.72 -3.99 9.51
N ALA A 289 4.61 -3.83 8.20
CA ALA A 289 4.84 -2.58 7.51
C ALA A 289 3.70 -2.30 6.53
N TRP A 290 3.50 -1.03 6.23
CA TRP A 290 2.52 -0.54 5.28
C TRP A 290 3.21 0.30 4.22
N HIS A 291 3.06 -0.06 2.95
CA HIS A 291 3.52 0.81 1.87
C HIS A 291 2.37 1.70 1.38
N PRO A 292 2.64 2.98 1.03
CA PRO A 292 1.63 3.87 0.48
C PRO A 292 1.09 3.36 -0.86
N SER A 293 -0.13 3.79 -1.19
CA SER A 293 -0.70 3.62 -2.53
C SER A 293 -0.10 4.64 -3.49
N TRP A 294 -0.04 4.27 -4.77
CA TRP A 294 0.51 5.10 -5.84
C TRP A 294 -0.57 6.04 -6.35
N PHE A 295 -0.24 7.29 -6.66
CA PHE A 295 -1.15 8.20 -7.36
C PHE A 295 -1.29 7.79 -8.83
N PHE A 296 -2.46 8.03 -9.43
CA PHE A 296 -2.53 8.08 -10.88
C PHE A 296 -1.87 9.38 -11.34
N GLU A 297 -1.00 9.27 -12.35
CA GLU A 297 -0.43 10.41 -13.06
C GLU A 297 -1.54 11.06 -13.92
N ALA A 298 -2.51 11.68 -13.24
CA ALA A 298 -3.41 12.61 -13.90
C ALA A 298 -2.65 13.92 -14.09
N ASP A 299 -2.82 14.52 -15.27
CA ASP A 299 -2.24 15.80 -15.64
C ASP A 299 -2.90 16.95 -14.84
N PHE A 300 -2.59 16.98 -13.53
CA PHE A 300 -3.19 17.87 -12.55
C PHE A 300 -2.69 19.31 -12.67
N GLN A 301 -1.57 19.56 -13.34
CA GLN A 301 -1.14 20.94 -13.62
C GLN A 301 -2.05 21.61 -14.67
N ASN A 302 -2.61 20.83 -15.60
CA ASN A 302 -3.60 21.33 -16.55
C ASN A 302 -5.01 21.51 -15.95
N PHE A 303 -5.31 20.87 -14.82
CA PHE A 303 -6.59 20.97 -14.10
C PHE A 303 -6.91 22.40 -13.65
N LEU A 304 -5.93 23.09 -13.08
CA LEU A 304 -6.14 24.41 -12.45
C LEU A 304 -6.01 25.57 -13.43
N SER A 305 -5.29 25.33 -14.53
CA SER A 305 -4.95 26.36 -15.51
C SER A 305 -5.89 26.41 -16.71
N THR A 306 -6.52 25.30 -17.12
CA THR A 306 -7.18 25.23 -18.45
C THR A 306 -8.66 24.86 -18.50
N ARG A 307 -9.38 24.71 -17.37
CA ARG A 307 -10.78 24.17 -17.37
C ARG A 307 -10.93 22.85 -18.16
N LYS A 308 -9.84 22.13 -18.44
CA LYS A 308 -9.91 20.84 -19.13
C LYS A 308 -10.58 19.82 -18.22
N VAL A 309 -11.42 18.99 -18.84
CA VAL A 309 -12.13 17.89 -18.18
C VAL A 309 -11.08 16.92 -17.64
N VAL A 310 -10.90 16.93 -16.32
CA VAL A 310 -10.10 15.92 -15.63
C VAL A 310 -10.87 14.61 -15.67
N ASP A 311 -10.14 13.53 -15.89
CA ASP A 311 -10.66 12.18 -15.72
C ASP A 311 -11.23 12.06 -14.29
N PRO A 312 -12.57 11.94 -14.15
CA PRO A 312 -13.21 11.93 -12.84
C PRO A 312 -12.80 10.72 -12.00
N TRP A 313 -12.45 9.60 -12.64
CA TRP A 313 -12.00 8.38 -11.95
C TRP A 313 -10.58 8.56 -11.39
N ALA A 314 -9.69 9.19 -12.14
CA ALA A 314 -8.35 9.53 -11.65
C ALA A 314 -8.42 10.53 -10.48
N LEU A 315 -9.33 11.52 -10.54
CA LEU A 315 -9.58 12.44 -9.43
C LEU A 315 -10.08 11.70 -8.18
N TYR A 316 -11.09 10.84 -8.33
CA TYR A 316 -11.65 10.03 -7.25
C TYR A 316 -10.59 9.14 -6.59
N TYR A 317 -9.79 8.45 -7.40
CA TYR A 317 -8.72 7.59 -6.93
C TYR A 317 -7.63 8.39 -6.22
N SER A 318 -7.12 9.46 -6.82
CA SER A 318 -6.01 10.25 -6.24
C SER A 318 -6.43 10.99 -4.97
N ALA A 319 -7.69 11.42 -4.86
CA ALA A 319 -8.25 11.94 -3.62
C ALA A 319 -8.22 10.91 -2.50
N GLN A 320 -8.65 9.68 -2.78
CA GLN A 320 -8.56 8.59 -1.82
C GLN A 320 -7.12 8.27 -1.43
N VAL A 321 -6.18 8.17 -2.38
CA VAL A 321 -4.76 7.91 -2.07
C VAL A 321 -4.20 8.94 -1.09
N HIS A 322 -4.50 10.24 -1.33
CA HIS A 322 -4.11 11.32 -0.42
C HIS A 322 -4.67 11.10 0.99
N MET A 323 -5.99 10.95 1.10
CA MET A 323 -6.68 10.80 2.39
C MET A 323 -6.21 9.55 3.15
N GLN A 324 -6.03 8.43 2.44
CA GLN A 324 -5.57 7.16 3.01
C GLN A 324 -4.15 7.26 3.53
N ASN A 325 -3.23 7.83 2.74
CA ASN A 325 -1.84 8.00 3.17
C ASN A 325 -1.76 8.94 4.37
N TYR A 326 -2.56 10.01 4.41
CA TYR A 326 -2.66 10.92 5.55
C TYR A 326 -3.13 10.19 6.82
N LEU A 327 -4.31 9.56 6.77
CA LEU A 327 -4.92 8.91 7.93
C LEU A 327 -4.11 7.71 8.41
N LEU A 328 -3.66 6.84 7.51
CA LEU A 328 -2.95 5.62 7.89
C LEU A 328 -1.57 5.90 8.49
N ARG A 329 -0.90 6.98 8.06
CA ARG A 329 0.37 7.40 8.67
C ARG A 329 0.20 7.74 10.16
N ALA A 330 -0.95 8.30 10.53
CA ALA A 330 -1.28 8.59 11.92
C ALA A 330 -1.82 7.35 12.66
N LEU A 331 -2.73 6.59 12.06
CA LEU A 331 -3.45 5.49 12.71
C LEU A 331 -2.61 4.22 12.91
N LEU A 332 -1.90 3.77 11.87
CA LEU A 332 -1.23 2.46 11.86
C LEU A 332 -0.15 2.28 12.95
N PRO A 333 0.66 3.31 13.30
CA PRO A 333 1.62 3.21 14.40
C PRO A 333 1.00 2.83 15.75
N HIS A 334 -0.23 3.25 16.04
CA HIS A 334 -0.94 2.85 17.26
C HIS A 334 -1.26 1.35 17.31
N HIS A 335 -1.30 0.71 16.15
CA HIS A 335 -1.49 -0.73 16.00
C HIS A 335 -0.18 -1.49 15.74
N GLY A 336 0.99 -0.87 15.96
CA GLY A 336 2.28 -1.52 15.76
C GLY A 336 2.61 -1.83 14.30
N VAL A 337 1.95 -1.17 13.35
CA VAL A 337 2.23 -1.29 11.92
C VAL A 337 3.07 -0.09 11.48
N HIS A 338 4.21 -0.34 10.83
CA HIS A 338 5.11 0.71 10.36
C HIS A 338 4.66 1.28 9.01
N PHE A 339 4.18 2.52 8.98
CA PHE A 339 3.98 3.25 7.72
C PHE A 339 5.34 3.67 7.14
N LEU A 340 5.55 3.43 5.85
CA LEU A 340 6.83 3.62 5.17
C LEU A 340 6.99 4.95 4.46
#